data_AF-A0A9X2BJR8-F1
#
_entry.id   AF-A0A9X2BJR8-F1
#
_cell.length_a   1.000
_cell.length_b   1.000
_cell.length_c   1.000
_cell.angle_alpha   90.00
_cell.angle_beta   90.00
_cell.angle_gamma   90.00
#
_symmetry.space_group_name_H-M   'P 1'
#
loop_
_entity.id
_entity.type
_entity.pdbx_description
1 polymer ?
#
loop_
_entity_poly.entity_id
_entity_poly.type
_entity_poly.pdbx_seq_one_letter_code
_entity_poly.pdbx_strand_id
1 'polypeptide(L)'
;MKKSLILSISLMSLFNACNQKENKENSQEQQTEATSKKTKRFENTEVITTFDINKIPVSKQEIGTFPYLSSPEGYVYNNEKSKNYEEKYFCFNDSLLTKIGGKYFFSKILKKEDNKNEYEKSFVIKSYENAIKKLGGIQIYEGVYNKKAQNLISKENPASFEDLNNDLSRKNIQFLLKVPSGNIWFELSIHDRDNEIFFTVIQEEGFKQTISILKADEIKKQLDKTGKAILYINFDTDKATLKDDGNTAVSEIAKVMQNDINLKVSI
;
A
#
# COMPACT_ATOMS: atom_id res chain seq x y z
N MET A 1 -59.35 28.80 -25.00
CA MET A 1 -59.58 29.39 -26.33
C MET A 1 -58.70 30.62 -26.49
N LYS A 2 -57.87 30.65 -27.55
CA LYS A 2 -57.43 31.82 -28.36
C LYS A 2 -56.79 33.02 -27.61
N LYS A 3 -55.66 33.62 -28.00
CA LYS A 3 -54.86 33.58 -29.24
C LYS A 3 -53.50 34.27 -28.98
N SER A 4 -52.54 33.89 -29.81
CA SER A 4 -51.14 34.31 -29.95
C SER A 4 -50.93 35.80 -30.29
N LEU A 5 -49.74 36.34 -29.97
CA LEU A 5 -49.04 37.27 -30.85
C LEU A 5 -47.51 37.03 -30.80
N ILE A 6 -46.92 37.06 -31.99
CA ILE A 6 -45.55 36.71 -32.38
C ILE A 6 -44.70 37.99 -32.45
N LEU A 7 -43.40 37.93 -32.14
CA LEU A 7 -42.40 38.69 -32.90
C LEU A 7 -41.06 37.94 -32.95
N SER A 8 -40.53 37.85 -34.17
CA SER A 8 -39.41 37.03 -34.62
C SER A 8 -38.21 37.92 -34.94
N ILE A 9 -36.99 37.56 -34.55
CA ILE A 9 -35.77 38.06 -35.19
C ILE A 9 -34.78 36.89 -35.38
N SER A 10 -34.47 36.67 -36.65
CA SER A 10 -33.49 35.74 -37.21
C SER A 10 -32.09 36.35 -37.14
N LEU A 11 -31.05 35.54 -36.89
CA LEU A 11 -29.72 35.82 -37.44
C LEU A 11 -28.99 34.51 -37.77
N MET A 12 -28.57 34.43 -39.03
CA MET A 12 -28.04 33.27 -39.74
C MET A 12 -26.51 33.27 -39.73
N SER A 13 -25.93 32.08 -39.67
CA SER A 13 -24.51 31.71 -39.63
C SER A 13 -23.76 31.98 -40.95
N LEU A 14 -22.44 32.25 -40.90
CA LEU A 14 -21.48 31.87 -41.96
C LEU A 14 -20.07 31.58 -41.41
N PHE A 15 -19.41 30.62 -42.07
CA PHE A 15 -18.12 29.96 -41.81
C PHE A 15 -16.90 30.68 -42.43
N ASN A 16 -15.70 30.16 -42.07
CA ASN A 16 -14.37 30.21 -42.74
C ASN A 16 -13.36 31.28 -42.28
N ALA A 17 -12.16 30.86 -41.87
CA ALA A 17 -11.03 30.61 -42.79
C ALA A 17 -9.73 30.19 -42.07
N CYS A 18 -9.01 29.24 -42.67
CA CYS A 18 -7.66 28.80 -42.34
C CYS A 18 -6.58 29.68 -43.00
N ASN A 19 -5.49 29.90 -42.25
CA ASN A 19 -4.08 29.71 -42.60
C ASN A 19 -3.48 30.35 -43.88
N GLN A 20 -2.46 31.23 -43.71
CA GLN A 20 -1.32 31.35 -44.64
C GLN A 20 -0.20 32.25 -44.07
N LYS A 21 1.06 31.79 -44.12
CA LYS A 21 2.15 32.42 -44.89
C LYS A 21 3.49 31.68 -44.78
N GLU A 22 4.09 31.42 -45.94
CA GLU A 22 5.50 31.10 -46.15
C GLU A 22 6.23 32.31 -46.79
N ASN A 23 7.49 32.50 -46.34
CA ASN A 23 8.72 32.98 -47.00
C ASN A 23 8.78 34.26 -47.88
N LYS A 24 9.71 35.17 -47.52
CA LYS A 24 11.03 35.37 -48.18
C LYS A 24 11.87 36.49 -47.48
N GLU A 25 13.15 36.17 -47.23
CA GLU A 25 14.41 36.94 -47.48
C GLU A 25 14.40 38.49 -47.48
N ASN A 26 15.40 39.27 -47.06
CA ASN A 26 16.80 39.12 -46.64
C ASN A 26 17.26 40.51 -46.10
N SER A 27 18.17 40.59 -45.13
CA SER A 27 19.14 41.69 -44.96
C SER A 27 20.19 41.31 -43.90
N GLN A 28 21.43 41.20 -44.38
CA GLN A 28 22.74 41.19 -43.72
C GLN A 28 22.87 42.24 -42.60
N GLU A 29 23.82 42.27 -41.67
CA GLU A 29 24.99 41.49 -41.25
C GLU A 29 25.39 42.18 -39.93
N GLN A 30 25.74 41.45 -38.86
CA GLN A 30 26.96 41.77 -38.11
C GLN A 30 27.31 40.64 -37.14
N GLN A 31 28.49 40.09 -37.40
CA GLN A 31 29.21 39.10 -36.62
C GLN A 31 29.90 39.80 -35.44
N THR A 32 29.80 39.24 -34.25
CA THR A 32 30.81 39.45 -33.21
C THR A 32 31.00 38.13 -32.46
N GLU A 33 32.17 37.54 -32.64
CA GLU A 33 32.65 36.38 -31.89
C GLU A 33 33.07 36.82 -30.48
N ALA A 34 32.64 36.08 -29.45
CA ALA A 34 33.40 35.90 -28.21
C ALA A 34 32.92 34.66 -27.44
N THR A 35 33.58 33.54 -27.72
CA THR A 35 34.14 32.57 -26.76
C THR A 35 33.26 32.03 -25.62
N SER A 36 32.70 30.86 -25.88
CA SER A 36 32.64 29.66 -25.02
C SER A 36 33.15 29.78 -23.56
N LYS A 37 32.23 29.66 -22.61
CA LYS A 37 32.48 28.99 -21.32
C LYS A 37 31.65 27.71 -21.26
N LYS A 38 32.35 26.58 -21.46
CA LYS A 38 31.91 25.22 -21.11
C LYS A 38 31.55 25.17 -19.63
N THR A 39 30.27 25.18 -19.30
CA THR A 39 29.80 24.67 -18.01
C THR A 39 29.60 23.17 -18.17
N LYS A 40 30.43 22.40 -17.46
CA LYS A 40 30.31 20.95 -17.33
C LYS A 40 28.90 20.59 -16.87
N ARG A 41 28.10 20.05 -17.80
CA ARG A 41 26.91 19.29 -17.49
C ARG A 41 27.39 17.99 -16.85
N PHE A 42 27.13 17.81 -15.56
CA PHE A 42 27.16 16.49 -14.94
C PHE A 42 25.99 15.69 -15.52
N GLU A 43 26.18 15.16 -16.72
CA GLU A 43 25.43 14.01 -17.21
C GLU A 43 26.06 12.78 -16.59
N ASN A 44 25.47 12.33 -15.48
CA ASN A 44 25.32 10.91 -15.23
C ASN A 44 24.14 10.70 -14.26
N THR A 45 22.94 11.02 -14.73
CA THR A 45 21.75 10.33 -14.22
C THR A 45 21.59 9.11 -15.09
N GLU A 46 22.27 8.02 -14.73
CA GLU A 46 21.91 6.71 -15.22
C GLU A 46 20.42 6.51 -14.93
N VAL A 47 19.64 6.35 -15.99
CA VAL A 47 18.24 5.96 -15.90
C VAL A 47 18.25 4.54 -15.35
N ILE A 48 17.99 4.39 -14.04
CA ILE A 48 17.82 3.09 -13.40
C ILE A 48 16.49 2.52 -13.91
N THR A 49 16.52 1.82 -15.03
CA THR A 49 15.34 1.15 -15.62
C THR A 49 14.98 -0.17 -14.93
N THR A 50 15.71 -0.56 -13.88
CA THR A 50 15.39 -1.71 -13.04
C THR A 50 15.63 -1.36 -11.57
N PHE A 51 14.56 -1.14 -10.81
CA PHE A 51 14.66 -1.03 -9.36
C PHE A 51 15.16 -2.37 -8.81
N ASP A 52 16.33 -2.37 -8.17
CA ASP A 52 16.91 -3.56 -7.55
C ASP A 52 16.95 -3.38 -6.03
N ILE A 53 16.02 -4.06 -5.36
CA ILE A 53 15.88 -4.03 -3.89
C ILE A 53 17.14 -4.52 -3.15
N ASN A 54 18.02 -5.27 -3.82
CA ASN A 54 19.24 -5.80 -3.23
C ASN A 54 20.36 -4.76 -3.12
N LYS A 55 20.27 -3.66 -3.87
CA LYS A 55 21.24 -2.55 -3.80
C LYS A 55 20.98 -1.59 -2.64
N ILE A 56 19.86 -1.74 -1.95
CA ILE A 56 19.49 -0.88 -0.83
C ILE A 56 20.29 -1.33 0.40
N PRO A 57 21.02 -0.41 1.08
CA PRO A 57 21.80 -0.76 2.25
C PRO A 57 20.89 -1.15 3.42
N VAL A 58 21.34 -2.14 4.20
CA VAL A 58 20.72 -2.47 5.49
C VAL A 58 21.11 -1.40 6.50
N SER A 59 20.10 -0.79 7.13
CA SER A 59 20.31 0.21 8.18
C SER A 59 20.97 -0.39 9.41
N LYS A 60 21.84 0.42 10.03
CA LYS A 60 22.50 0.12 11.30
C LYS A 60 21.94 0.94 12.47
N GLN A 61 20.89 1.72 12.23
CA GLN A 61 20.27 2.57 13.23
C GLN A 61 19.37 1.76 14.17
N GLU A 62 19.21 2.23 15.39
CA GLU A 62 18.16 1.72 16.29
C GLU A 62 16.79 2.25 15.81
N ILE A 63 15.91 1.34 15.41
CA ILE A 63 14.63 1.68 14.77
C ILE A 63 13.45 1.75 15.75
N GLY A 64 13.65 1.35 17.00
CA GLY A 64 12.59 1.26 18.01
C GLY A 64 11.64 0.07 17.82
N THR A 65 10.44 0.17 18.39
CA THR A 65 9.40 -0.87 18.36
C THR A 65 8.30 -0.51 17.37
N PHE A 66 7.75 -1.50 16.67
CA PHE A 66 6.59 -1.34 15.79
C PHE A 66 5.46 -0.51 16.47
N PRO A 67 4.90 0.53 15.82
CA PRO A 67 5.02 0.91 14.40
C PRO A 67 6.23 1.82 14.06
N TYR A 68 7.25 1.84 14.92
CA TYR A 68 8.56 2.51 14.78
C TYR A 68 8.55 4.03 14.88
N LEU A 69 7.52 4.68 14.35
CA LEU A 69 7.38 6.14 14.37
C LEU A 69 6.13 6.55 15.14
N SER A 70 6.24 7.63 15.91
CA SER A 70 5.10 8.34 16.49
C SER A 70 4.55 9.38 15.50
N SER A 71 3.38 9.93 15.82
CA SER A 71 2.91 11.14 15.12
C SER A 71 3.83 12.34 15.40
N PRO A 72 3.95 13.30 14.46
CA PRO A 72 4.70 14.54 14.67
C PRO A 72 4.12 15.37 15.83
N GLU A 73 4.94 16.26 16.39
CA GLU A 73 4.49 17.18 17.44
C GLU A 73 3.29 18.01 16.98
N GLY A 74 2.29 18.15 17.86
CA GLY A 74 1.02 18.82 17.53
C GLY A 74 0.00 17.95 16.77
N TYR A 75 0.34 16.70 16.46
CA TYR A 75 -0.53 15.72 15.80
C TYR A 75 -0.69 14.45 16.64
N VAL A 76 -1.68 13.63 16.28
CA VAL A 76 -2.02 12.34 16.90
C VAL A 76 -2.43 11.33 15.83
N TYR A 77 -2.23 10.05 16.19
CA TYR A 77 -2.87 8.95 15.49
C TYR A 77 -4.35 8.90 15.83
N ASN A 78 -5.17 8.65 14.82
CA ASN A 78 -6.61 8.46 14.93
C ASN A 78 -7.05 7.25 14.11
N ASN A 79 -8.08 6.55 14.59
CA ASN A 79 -8.60 5.33 13.97
C ASN A 79 -7.50 4.29 13.67
N GLU A 80 -6.65 4.04 14.68
CA GLU A 80 -5.54 3.11 14.56
C GLU A 80 -6.02 1.68 14.30
N LYS A 81 -5.34 1.00 13.38
CA LYS A 81 -5.53 -0.42 13.10
C LYS A 81 -4.18 -1.10 13.18
N SER A 82 -4.09 -2.15 13.99
CA SER A 82 -2.91 -3.02 14.08
C SER A 82 -3.33 -4.46 13.81
N LYS A 83 -2.71 -5.09 12.80
CA LYS A 83 -3.01 -6.47 12.38
C LYS A 83 -1.73 -7.30 12.40
N ASN A 84 -1.82 -8.56 12.82
CA ASN A 84 -0.68 -9.49 12.81
C ASN A 84 -0.24 -9.84 11.37
N TYR A 85 -1.17 -9.83 10.43
CA TYR A 85 -0.89 -10.01 9.02
C TYR A 85 -1.94 -9.25 8.20
N GLU A 86 -1.48 -8.49 7.22
CA GLU A 86 -2.31 -7.84 6.19
C GLU A 86 -1.47 -7.72 4.92
N GLU A 87 -2.14 -7.66 3.78
CA GLU A 87 -1.49 -7.46 2.48
C GLU A 87 -1.83 -6.08 1.91
N LYS A 88 -0.81 -5.42 1.36
CA LYS A 88 -0.98 -4.14 0.68
C LYS A 88 -0.07 -4.03 -0.53
N TYR A 89 -0.53 -3.30 -1.51
CA TYR A 89 0.23 -2.99 -2.72
C TYR A 89 1.18 -1.81 -2.50
N PHE A 90 2.43 -1.97 -2.94
CA PHE A 90 3.46 -0.94 -3.00
C PHE A 90 3.99 -0.82 -4.44
N CYS A 91 4.40 0.38 -4.82
CA CYS A 91 5.05 0.69 -6.08
C CYS A 91 6.57 0.79 -5.85
N PHE A 92 7.34 0.08 -6.66
CA PHE A 92 8.80 0.25 -6.73
C PHE A 92 9.22 1.31 -7.76
N ASN A 93 8.37 1.52 -8.75
CA ASN A 93 8.42 2.61 -9.72
C ASN A 93 7.04 2.71 -10.38
N ASP A 94 6.87 3.63 -11.33
CA ASP A 94 5.61 3.88 -12.03
C ASP A 94 5.02 2.65 -12.74
N SER A 95 5.81 1.58 -12.96
CA SER A 95 5.41 0.38 -13.70
C SER A 95 5.43 -0.92 -12.89
N LEU A 96 6.05 -0.94 -11.70
CA LEU A 96 6.25 -2.15 -10.91
C LEU A 96 5.46 -2.09 -9.58
N LEU A 97 4.30 -2.74 -9.58
CA LEU A 97 3.45 -2.92 -8.40
C LEU A 97 3.76 -4.27 -7.75
N THR A 98 3.85 -4.33 -6.43
CA THR A 98 4.12 -5.56 -5.68
C THR A 98 3.24 -5.62 -4.45
N LYS A 99 2.66 -6.80 -4.19
CA LYS A 99 1.89 -7.07 -2.99
C LYS A 99 2.83 -7.50 -1.88
N ILE A 100 2.82 -6.78 -0.77
CA ILE A 100 3.64 -7.03 0.41
C ILE A 100 2.73 -7.45 1.55
N GLY A 101 3.09 -8.54 2.21
CA GLY A 101 2.41 -9.06 3.39
C GLY A 101 3.25 -8.90 4.65
N GLY A 102 2.60 -8.71 5.79
CA GLY A 102 3.26 -8.73 7.08
C GLY A 102 2.47 -8.03 8.18
N LYS A 103 3.14 -7.78 9.31
CA LYS A 103 2.54 -7.06 10.43
C LYS A 103 2.24 -5.63 10.02
N TYR A 104 1.00 -5.20 10.23
CA TYR A 104 0.43 -4.02 9.61
C TYR A 104 -0.05 -3.01 10.65
N PHE A 105 0.24 -1.74 10.39
CA PHE A 105 -0.25 -0.60 11.13
C PHE A 105 -0.82 0.44 10.17
N PHE A 106 -1.93 1.05 10.55
CA PHE A 106 -2.56 2.12 9.80
C PHE A 106 -3.17 3.15 10.74
N SER A 107 -3.07 4.43 10.38
CA SER A 107 -3.74 5.51 11.10
C SER A 107 -3.99 6.73 10.23
N LYS A 108 -5.05 7.48 10.55
CA LYS A 108 -5.24 8.86 10.10
C LYS A 108 -4.43 9.81 10.98
N ILE A 109 -3.72 10.75 10.38
CA ILE A 109 -2.99 11.78 11.12
C ILE A 109 -3.89 12.99 11.34
N LEU A 110 -4.29 13.24 12.58
CA LEU A 110 -5.09 14.39 12.98
C LEU A 110 -4.26 15.38 13.78
N LYS A 111 -4.67 16.65 13.74
CA LYS A 111 -4.17 17.65 14.67
C LYS A 111 -4.68 17.32 16.08
N LYS A 112 -3.85 17.53 17.11
CA LYS A 112 -4.32 17.45 18.51
C LYS A 112 -5.41 18.49 18.77
N GLU A 113 -6.34 18.18 19.67
CA GLU A 113 -7.43 19.09 20.02
C GLU A 113 -6.93 20.40 20.66
N ASP A 114 -5.85 20.33 21.43
CA ASP A 114 -5.23 21.48 22.10
C ASP A 114 -4.33 22.32 21.18
N ASN A 115 -3.95 21.78 20.03
CA ASN A 115 -3.18 22.52 19.03
C ASN A 115 -4.11 23.48 18.29
N LYS A 116 -3.94 24.79 18.52
CA LYS A 116 -4.77 25.85 17.93
C LYS A 116 -4.34 26.27 16.52
N ASN A 117 -3.20 25.80 16.03
CA ASN A 117 -2.69 26.16 14.71
C ASN A 117 -3.50 25.48 13.59
N GLU A 118 -3.35 25.95 12.36
CA GLU A 118 -3.90 25.29 11.18
C GLU A 118 -3.21 23.93 10.95
N TYR A 119 -3.84 23.04 10.19
CA TYR A 119 -3.22 21.76 9.85
C TYR A 119 -2.12 21.99 8.79
N GLU A 120 -0.86 21.87 9.20
CA GLU A 120 0.30 22.03 8.33
C GLU A 120 0.66 20.71 7.60
N LYS A 121 -0.01 20.43 6.49
CA LYS A 121 0.21 19.22 5.67
C LYS A 121 1.69 19.01 5.30
N SER A 122 2.40 20.06 4.89
CA SER A 122 3.82 19.99 4.54
C SER A 122 4.71 19.63 5.73
N PHE A 123 4.39 20.11 6.94
CA PHE A 123 5.12 19.78 8.15
C PHE A 123 4.98 18.29 8.49
N VAL A 124 3.77 17.74 8.43
CA VAL A 124 3.51 16.31 8.67
C VAL A 124 4.30 15.45 7.69
N ILE A 125 4.19 15.76 6.39
CA ILE A 125 4.91 15.02 5.34
C ILE A 125 6.41 15.06 5.59
N LYS A 126 6.99 16.25 5.74
CA LYS A 126 8.44 16.40 5.95
C LYS A 126 8.93 15.75 7.24
N SER A 127 8.11 15.75 8.30
CA SER A 127 8.46 15.08 9.56
C SER A 127 8.64 13.58 9.37
N TYR A 128 7.69 12.91 8.71
CA TYR A 128 7.82 11.48 8.41
C TYR A 128 8.93 11.20 7.40
N GLU A 129 9.04 11.97 6.31
CA GLU A 129 10.12 11.80 5.34
C GLU A 129 11.50 11.84 6.01
N ASN A 130 11.73 12.85 6.85
CA ASN A 130 13.00 13.03 7.54
C ASN A 130 13.24 11.95 8.60
N ALA A 131 12.21 11.56 9.35
CA ALA A 131 12.32 10.49 10.34
C ALA A 131 12.67 9.15 9.67
N ILE A 132 11.98 8.78 8.59
CA ILE A 132 12.24 7.55 7.84
C ILE A 132 13.66 7.57 7.24
N LYS A 133 14.07 8.69 6.62
CA LYS A 133 15.42 8.85 6.07
C LYS A 133 16.51 8.78 7.16
N LYS A 134 16.25 9.33 8.34
CA LYS A 134 17.17 9.23 9.49
C LYS A 134 17.36 7.79 9.95
N LEU A 135 16.32 6.96 9.85
CA LEU A 135 16.42 5.51 10.08
C LEU A 135 17.14 4.76 8.96
N GLY A 136 17.53 5.43 7.86
CA GLY A 136 18.15 4.80 6.70
C GLY A 136 17.14 4.32 5.65
N GLY A 137 15.86 4.69 5.77
CA GLY A 137 14.86 4.38 4.77
C GLY A 137 15.05 5.22 3.50
N ILE A 138 14.77 4.63 2.35
CA ILE A 138 14.83 5.30 1.05
C ILE A 138 13.43 5.49 0.48
N GLN A 139 13.20 6.61 -0.21
CA GLN A 139 11.98 6.81 -0.97
C GLN A 139 12.04 5.95 -2.24
N ILE A 140 11.00 5.15 -2.47
CA ILE A 140 10.93 4.23 -3.62
C ILE A 140 9.86 4.65 -4.63
N TYR A 141 8.87 5.45 -4.20
CA TYR A 141 7.81 5.90 -5.07
C TYR A 141 7.16 7.18 -4.55
N GLU A 142 6.74 8.04 -5.48
CA GLU A 142 5.91 9.21 -5.21
C GLU A 142 4.97 9.45 -6.39
N GLY A 143 3.66 9.34 -6.16
CA GLY A 143 2.67 9.55 -7.21
C GLY A 143 1.31 8.94 -6.90
N VAL A 144 0.40 9.08 -7.86
CA VAL A 144 -0.90 8.41 -7.87
C VAL A 144 -0.75 7.09 -8.61
N TYR A 145 -1.36 6.01 -8.09
CA TYR A 145 -1.36 4.71 -8.78
C TYR A 145 -1.81 4.86 -10.23
N ASN A 146 -1.09 4.28 -11.18
CA ASN A 146 -1.51 4.29 -12.58
C ASN A 146 -2.80 3.46 -12.78
N LYS A 147 -3.49 3.64 -13.93
CA LYS A 147 -4.76 2.94 -14.20
C LYS A 147 -4.67 1.41 -14.09
N LYS A 148 -3.53 0.81 -14.49
CA LYS A 148 -3.33 -0.64 -14.41
C LYS A 148 -3.26 -1.10 -12.94
N ALA A 149 -2.53 -0.37 -12.10
CA ALA A 149 -2.45 -0.62 -10.67
C ALA A 149 -3.81 -0.42 -10.00
N GLN A 150 -4.52 0.67 -10.33
CA GLN A 150 -5.86 0.92 -9.79
C GLN A 150 -6.83 -0.23 -10.11
N ASN A 151 -6.88 -0.66 -11.38
CA ASN A 151 -7.74 -1.76 -11.79
C ASN A 151 -7.41 -3.07 -11.07
N LEU A 152 -6.12 -3.36 -10.84
CA LEU A 152 -5.70 -4.56 -10.12
C LEU A 152 -6.11 -4.50 -8.65
N ILE A 153 -5.81 -3.40 -7.96
CA ILE A 153 -6.14 -3.21 -6.54
C ILE A 153 -7.66 -3.28 -6.34
N SER A 154 -8.44 -2.60 -7.18
CA SER A 154 -9.91 -2.65 -7.10
C SER A 154 -10.48 -4.04 -7.39
N LYS A 155 -9.86 -4.81 -8.29
CA LYS A 155 -10.29 -6.18 -8.59
C LYS A 155 -10.02 -7.14 -7.43
N GLU A 156 -8.84 -7.04 -6.81
CA GLU A 156 -8.49 -7.91 -5.68
C GLU A 156 -9.13 -7.49 -4.37
N ASN A 157 -9.46 -6.20 -4.23
CA ASN A 157 -10.13 -5.63 -3.08
C ASN A 157 -9.50 -6.04 -1.73
N PRO A 158 -8.20 -5.81 -1.52
CA PRO A 158 -7.54 -6.15 -0.26
C PRO A 158 -8.15 -5.31 0.87
N ALA A 159 -8.16 -5.83 2.11
CA ALA A 159 -8.73 -5.10 3.24
C ALA A 159 -8.01 -3.76 3.51
N SER A 160 -6.72 -3.67 3.16
CA SER A 160 -5.96 -2.41 3.18
C SER A 160 -6.46 -1.33 2.21
N PHE A 161 -7.29 -1.69 1.22
CA PHE A 161 -7.94 -0.74 0.32
C PHE A 161 -9.15 -0.06 1.00
N GLU A 162 -9.91 -0.81 1.80
CA GLU A 162 -10.99 -0.27 2.62
C GLU A 162 -10.46 0.72 3.65
N ASP A 163 -9.28 0.44 4.22
CA ASP A 163 -8.59 1.34 5.15
C ASP A 163 -8.35 2.73 4.51
N LEU A 164 -8.17 2.81 3.18
CA LEU A 164 -8.07 4.05 2.41
C LEU A 164 -9.42 4.62 1.93
N ASN A 165 -10.53 4.22 2.55
CA ASN A 165 -11.89 4.58 2.13
C ASN A 165 -12.20 4.23 0.67
N ASN A 166 -11.58 3.16 0.15
CA ASN A 166 -11.68 2.74 -1.25
C ASN A 166 -11.27 3.84 -2.26
N ASP A 167 -10.35 4.73 -1.89
CA ASP A 167 -9.89 5.84 -2.72
C ASP A 167 -8.43 5.67 -3.18
N LEU A 168 -8.25 5.29 -4.46
CA LEU A 168 -6.94 5.16 -5.11
C LEU A 168 -6.48 6.43 -5.85
N SER A 169 -7.24 7.53 -5.76
CA SER A 169 -6.87 8.80 -6.40
C SER A 169 -5.83 9.59 -5.62
N ARG A 170 -5.50 9.12 -4.41
CA ARG A 170 -4.56 9.74 -3.48
C ARG A 170 -3.13 9.70 -4.01
N LYS A 171 -2.38 10.76 -3.73
CA LYS A 171 -0.92 10.76 -3.89
C LYS A 171 -0.30 9.91 -2.79
N ASN A 172 0.52 8.94 -3.15
CA ASN A 172 1.26 8.10 -2.22
C ASN A 172 2.73 8.48 -2.22
N ILE A 173 3.34 8.57 -1.04
CA ILE A 173 4.79 8.65 -0.87
C ILE A 173 5.21 7.40 -0.11
N GLN A 174 6.01 6.55 -0.75
CA GLN A 174 6.37 5.23 -0.22
C GLN A 174 7.86 5.13 0.03
N PHE A 175 8.21 4.48 1.13
CA PHE A 175 9.58 4.24 1.55
C PHE A 175 9.81 2.77 1.86
N LEU A 176 11.06 2.36 1.63
CA LEU A 176 11.58 1.07 2.06
C LEU A 176 12.77 1.30 2.99
N LEU A 177 12.72 0.66 4.15
CA LEU A 177 13.80 0.56 5.11
C LEU A 177 14.20 -0.91 5.25
N LYS A 178 15.47 -1.23 4.97
CA LYS A 178 16.03 -2.57 5.21
C LYS A 178 16.69 -2.61 6.58
N VAL A 179 16.36 -3.62 7.36
CA VAL A 179 16.93 -3.87 8.69
C VAL A 179 17.38 -5.33 8.78
N PRO A 180 18.24 -5.71 9.76
CA PRO A 180 18.70 -7.09 9.85
C PRO A 180 17.59 -8.13 9.96
N SER A 181 16.43 -7.77 10.54
CA SER A 181 15.28 -8.66 10.70
C SER A 181 14.35 -8.72 9.46
N GLY A 182 14.60 -7.95 8.41
CA GLY A 182 13.75 -7.91 7.21
C GLY A 182 13.53 -6.50 6.65
N ASN A 183 12.46 -6.33 5.89
CA ASN A 183 12.09 -5.06 5.28
C ASN A 183 10.95 -4.40 6.05
N ILE A 184 10.97 -3.07 6.10
CA ILE A 184 9.89 -2.25 6.65
C ILE A 184 9.45 -1.27 5.57
N TRP A 185 8.15 -1.25 5.30
CA TRP A 185 7.52 -0.45 4.27
C TRP A 185 6.69 0.64 4.93
N PHE A 186 6.87 1.87 4.49
CA PHE A 186 6.11 3.02 4.96
C PHE A 186 5.35 3.63 3.78
N GLU A 187 4.12 4.08 4.01
CA GLU A 187 3.36 4.86 3.04
C GLU A 187 2.67 6.05 3.72
N LEU A 188 2.76 7.21 3.08
CA LEU A 188 1.87 8.34 3.32
C LEU A 188 0.90 8.43 2.15
N SER A 189 -0.39 8.15 2.38
CA SER A 189 -1.45 8.39 1.40
C SER A 189 -2.10 9.73 1.67
N ILE A 190 -2.01 10.63 0.71
CA ILE A 190 -2.31 12.03 0.84
C ILE A 190 -3.52 12.34 -0.04
N HIS A 191 -4.59 12.84 0.57
CA HIS A 191 -5.66 13.45 -0.19
C HIS A 191 -5.20 14.82 -0.68
N ASP A 192 -5.38 15.12 -1.97
CA ASP A 192 -4.84 16.35 -2.55
C ASP A 192 -5.57 17.60 -2.03
N ARG A 193 -6.89 17.51 -1.85
CA ARG A 193 -7.74 18.66 -1.50
C ARG A 193 -8.01 18.81 0.00
N ASP A 194 -7.96 17.72 0.74
CA ASP A 194 -8.22 17.74 2.17
C ASP A 194 -6.91 17.61 2.96
N ASN A 195 -6.91 18.15 4.17
CA ASN A 195 -5.83 17.97 5.15
C ASN A 195 -5.86 16.56 5.75
N GLU A 196 -5.94 15.55 4.89
CA GLU A 196 -6.04 14.15 5.24
C GLU A 196 -4.81 13.39 4.73
N ILE A 197 -4.06 12.87 5.71
CA ILE A 197 -2.93 11.98 5.49
C ILE A 197 -3.21 10.70 6.27
N PHE A 198 -3.11 9.57 5.58
CA PHE A 198 -3.02 8.26 6.21
C PHE A 198 -1.57 7.80 6.24
N PHE A 199 -1.16 7.23 7.35
CA PHE A 199 0.14 6.62 7.54
C PHE A 199 -0.02 5.12 7.66
N THR A 200 0.72 4.37 6.83
CA THR A 200 0.75 2.90 6.85
C THR A 200 2.17 2.42 7.11
N VAL A 201 2.30 1.35 7.91
CA VAL A 201 3.54 0.61 8.12
C VAL A 201 3.30 -0.88 7.88
N ILE A 202 4.16 -1.53 7.10
CA ILE A 202 4.25 -3.00 7.04
C ILE A 202 5.65 -3.44 7.44
N GLN A 203 5.75 -4.20 8.52
CA GLN A 203 6.93 -5.02 8.78
C GLN A 203 6.77 -6.31 7.97
N GLU A 204 7.52 -6.42 6.87
CA GLU A 204 7.39 -7.55 5.94
C GLU A 204 7.74 -8.86 6.64
N GLU A 205 6.78 -9.77 6.66
CA GLU A 205 6.98 -11.14 7.10
C GLU A 205 6.02 -12.06 6.35
N GLY A 206 6.46 -13.29 6.08
CA GLY A 206 5.57 -14.29 5.51
C GLY A 206 4.43 -14.63 6.47
N PHE A 207 3.29 -15.04 5.91
CA PHE A 207 2.16 -15.52 6.72
C PHE A 207 2.59 -16.70 7.60
N LYS A 208 2.40 -16.56 8.91
CA LYS A 208 2.67 -17.62 9.90
C LYS A 208 1.34 -18.23 10.32
N GLN A 209 1.01 -19.39 9.77
CA GLN A 209 -0.16 -20.15 10.20
C GLN A 209 0.02 -20.59 11.65
N THR A 210 -0.85 -20.12 12.55
CA THR A 210 -0.85 -20.52 13.97
C THR A 210 -1.89 -21.58 14.30
N ILE A 211 -2.66 -22.04 13.32
CA ILE A 211 -3.59 -23.17 13.50
C ILE A 211 -2.74 -24.42 13.69
N SER A 212 -2.83 -25.03 14.87
CA SER A 212 -2.20 -26.30 15.20
C SER A 212 -3.20 -27.44 15.13
N ILE A 213 -2.74 -28.61 14.71
CA ILE A 213 -3.48 -29.87 14.87
C ILE A 213 -3.60 -30.16 16.37
N LEU A 214 -4.83 -30.30 16.87
CA LEU A 214 -5.05 -30.73 18.26
C LEU A 214 -4.46 -32.13 18.46
N LYS A 215 -3.65 -32.29 19.50
CA LYS A 215 -3.09 -33.60 19.89
C LYS A 215 -4.11 -34.43 20.66
N ALA A 216 -3.94 -35.75 20.67
CA ALA A 216 -4.86 -36.69 21.29
C ALA A 216 -5.28 -36.29 22.71
N ASP A 217 -4.32 -35.87 23.56
CA ASP A 217 -4.62 -35.46 24.94
C ASP A 217 -5.55 -34.24 25.01
N GLU A 218 -5.35 -33.24 24.15
CA GLU A 218 -6.19 -32.05 24.10
C GLU A 218 -7.56 -32.35 23.48
N ILE A 219 -7.62 -33.24 22.48
CA ILE A 219 -8.89 -33.75 21.92
C ILE A 219 -9.69 -34.45 23.02
N LYS A 220 -9.06 -35.37 23.77
CA LYS A 220 -9.70 -36.10 24.87
C LYS A 220 -10.20 -35.14 25.94
N LYS A 221 -9.37 -34.18 26.35
CA LYS A 221 -9.74 -33.15 27.32
C LYS A 221 -10.94 -32.30 26.87
N GLN A 222 -11.02 -31.93 25.59
CA GLN A 222 -12.17 -31.19 25.06
C GLN A 222 -13.45 -32.03 25.02
N LEU A 223 -13.34 -33.30 24.60
CA LEU A 223 -14.46 -34.25 24.62
C LEU A 223 -14.97 -34.47 26.06
N ASP A 224 -14.06 -34.68 27.02
CA ASP A 224 -14.44 -34.91 28.41
C ASP A 224 -15.08 -33.68 29.05
N LYS A 225 -14.61 -32.48 28.69
CA LYS A 225 -15.09 -31.23 29.27
C LYS A 225 -16.38 -30.72 28.63
N THR A 226 -16.52 -30.86 27.31
CA THR A 226 -17.61 -30.21 26.56
C THR A 226 -18.48 -31.18 25.77
N GLY A 227 -18.10 -32.46 25.71
CA GLY A 227 -18.73 -33.45 24.84
C GLY A 227 -18.38 -33.28 23.36
N LYS A 228 -17.53 -32.31 22.99
CA LYS A 228 -17.19 -31.96 21.60
C LYS A 228 -15.73 -31.52 21.47
N ALA A 229 -15.14 -31.80 20.32
CA ALA A 229 -13.84 -31.26 19.90
C ALA A 229 -13.97 -30.75 18.46
N ILE A 230 -13.46 -29.55 18.18
CA ILE A 230 -13.47 -28.97 16.83
C ILE A 230 -12.11 -29.20 16.20
N LEU A 231 -12.08 -29.93 15.10
CA LEU A 231 -10.86 -30.34 14.39
C LEU A 231 -10.89 -29.82 12.96
N TYR A 232 -9.75 -29.29 12.51
CA TYR A 232 -9.55 -28.92 11.11
C TYR A 232 -8.84 -30.08 10.41
N ILE A 233 -9.59 -30.78 9.55
CA ILE A 233 -9.10 -31.92 8.77
C ILE A 233 -9.08 -31.48 7.30
N ASN A 234 -7.88 -31.34 6.74
CA ASN A 234 -7.71 -30.81 5.40
C ASN A 234 -7.69 -31.91 4.33
N PHE A 235 -8.40 -31.66 3.25
CA PHE A 235 -8.51 -32.53 2.08
C PHE A 235 -7.90 -31.85 0.85
N ASP A 236 -7.58 -32.65 -0.16
CA ASP A 236 -7.33 -32.16 -1.51
C ASP A 236 -8.60 -31.50 -2.08
N THR A 237 -8.42 -30.42 -2.83
CA THR A 237 -9.53 -29.67 -3.42
C THR A 237 -10.38 -30.57 -4.31
N ASP A 238 -11.70 -30.55 -4.10
CA ASP A 238 -12.70 -31.38 -4.77
C ASP A 238 -12.45 -32.90 -4.69
N LYS A 239 -11.78 -33.36 -3.62
CA LYS A 239 -11.48 -34.78 -3.40
C LYS A 239 -11.72 -35.18 -1.94
N ALA A 240 -12.01 -36.46 -1.74
CA ALA A 240 -12.08 -37.09 -0.41
C ALA A 240 -10.70 -37.55 0.12
N THR A 241 -9.62 -37.20 -0.58
CA THR A 241 -8.25 -37.56 -0.20
C THR A 241 -7.73 -36.58 0.85
N LEU A 242 -7.20 -37.10 1.96
CA LEU A 242 -6.57 -36.28 3.01
C LEU A 242 -5.21 -35.75 2.55
N LYS A 243 -4.93 -34.48 2.92
CA LYS A 243 -3.57 -33.93 2.89
C LYS A 243 -2.75 -34.47 4.06
N ASP A 244 -1.44 -34.23 4.06
CA ASP A 244 -0.52 -34.71 5.11
C ASP A 244 -0.93 -34.25 6.53
N ASP A 245 -1.38 -33.01 6.65
CA ASP A 245 -1.90 -32.44 7.89
C ASP A 245 -3.27 -33.05 8.28
N GLY A 246 -4.13 -33.32 7.29
CA GLY A 246 -5.37 -34.08 7.48
C GLY A 246 -5.12 -35.50 8.00
N ASN A 247 -4.17 -36.23 7.41
CA ASN A 247 -3.75 -37.55 7.88
C ASN A 247 -3.23 -37.50 9.32
N THR A 248 -2.46 -36.47 9.64
CA THR A 248 -1.96 -36.26 11.01
C THR A 248 -3.10 -36.01 12.00
N ALA A 249 -4.10 -35.20 11.64
CA ALA A 249 -5.27 -34.96 12.49
C ALA A 249 -6.08 -36.23 12.74
N VAL A 250 -6.34 -37.03 11.70
CA VAL A 250 -7.05 -38.31 11.83
C VAL A 250 -6.26 -39.32 12.69
N SER A 251 -4.93 -39.34 12.57
CA SER A 251 -4.08 -40.16 13.44
C SER A 251 -4.21 -39.78 14.92
N GLU A 252 -4.30 -38.50 15.25
CA GLU A 252 -4.53 -38.06 16.63
C GLU A 252 -5.92 -38.49 17.15
N ILE A 253 -6.97 -38.45 16.31
CA ILE A 253 -8.30 -39.00 16.67
C ILE A 253 -8.19 -40.50 16.98
N ALA A 254 -7.50 -41.25 16.11
CA ALA A 254 -7.32 -42.69 16.29
C ALA A 254 -6.62 -43.01 17.62
N LYS A 255 -5.60 -42.22 18.01
CA LYS A 255 -4.95 -42.37 19.32
C LYS A 255 -5.91 -42.16 20.49
N VAL A 256 -6.80 -41.16 20.42
CA VAL A 256 -7.82 -40.94 21.45
C VAL A 256 -8.72 -42.17 21.60
N MET A 257 -9.21 -42.71 20.48
CA MET A 257 -10.09 -43.88 20.47
C MET A 257 -9.38 -45.16 20.92
N GLN A 258 -8.08 -45.29 20.63
CA GLN A 258 -7.27 -46.41 21.10
C GLN A 258 -7.03 -46.35 22.62
N ASN A 259 -6.84 -45.14 23.16
CA ASN A 259 -6.64 -44.92 24.59
C ASN A 259 -7.94 -45.02 25.40
N ASP A 260 -9.09 -44.77 24.77
CA ASP A 260 -10.42 -44.93 25.37
C ASP A 260 -11.31 -45.78 24.47
N ILE A 261 -11.18 -47.11 24.58
CA ILE A 261 -11.84 -48.09 23.71
C ILE A 261 -13.38 -48.05 23.80
N ASN A 262 -13.94 -47.45 24.85
CA ASN A 262 -15.38 -47.31 25.04
C ASN A 262 -15.92 -45.98 24.48
N LEU A 263 -15.02 -45.06 24.09
CA LEU A 263 -15.39 -43.78 23.52
C LEU A 263 -16.10 -43.98 22.18
N LYS A 264 -17.33 -43.46 22.09
CA LYS A 264 -18.11 -43.41 20.86
C LYS A 264 -18.13 -41.98 20.34
N VAL A 265 -17.64 -41.78 19.13
CA VAL A 265 -17.62 -40.49 18.45
C VAL A 265 -18.57 -40.51 17.25
N SER A 266 -19.17 -39.37 16.97
CA SER A 266 -19.89 -39.08 15.72
C SER A 266 -19.18 -37.93 15.04
N ILE A 267 -18.92 -38.04 13.73
CA ILE A 267 -18.24 -37.04 12.89
C ILE A 267 -19.29 -36.34 12.02
#